data_AF-W2BVT9-F1
#
_entry.id   AF-W2BVT9-F1
#
_cell.length_a   1.000
_cell.length_b   1.000
_cell.length_c   1.000
_cell.angle_alpha   90.00
_cell.angle_beta   90.00
_cell.angle_gamma   90.00
#
_symmetry.space_group_name_H-M   'P 1'
#
loop_
_entity.id
_entity.type
_entity.pdbx_description
1 polymer ?
#
loop_
_entity_poly.entity_id
_entity_poly.type
_entity_poly.pdbx_seq_one_letter_code
_entity_poly.pdbx_strand_id
1 'polypeptide(L)'
;MNKAQEKAINLLKEMKEICDANKIPFFLIGSYALRAFRSGSFESDACNLEVGMLYKDVIKFKNAVSCIDDERRCLESLYTNPQLKSHYFRYVDKETLYFPLKNNINIKEFGISINIIPFYSTKCEKKMSLEKLIYYSWIRNHTKGTKKNGLKNKIKRKSIKMLGRLVHDNSPNKMLKALEKLEENASVEDPLYYRKHMTFKMIKMPKGIFKSFKKVEFEGVECNIAGEIESYLSTVIGQDWTERRYTNKEIRHAVVCSSEISYKDYFNYLKEQNLNYNYLPLAKKVERARKKVKIYNKTIKDAWEQVSLSYDRVSRHDI
;
A
#
# COMPACT_ATOMS: atom_id res chain seq x y z
N MET A 1 16.81 4.05 -14.94
CA MET A 1 15.37 3.79 -14.79
C MET A 1 14.97 2.72 -15.81
N ASN A 2 14.06 1.80 -15.47
CA ASN A 2 13.52 0.80 -16.41
C ASN A 2 12.18 1.26 -17.02
N LYS A 3 11.73 0.63 -18.12
CA LYS A 3 10.49 1.03 -18.82
C LYS A 3 9.24 1.04 -17.93
N ALA A 4 9.14 0.13 -16.96
CA ALA A 4 8.01 0.10 -16.03
C ALA A 4 8.05 1.28 -15.04
N GLN A 5 9.24 1.68 -14.60
CA GLN A 5 9.45 2.86 -13.79
C GLN A 5 9.17 4.14 -14.58
N GLU A 6 9.56 4.22 -15.84
CA GLU A 6 9.20 5.34 -16.73
C GLU A 6 7.69 5.52 -16.82
N LYS A 7 6.94 4.42 -17.02
CA LYS A 7 5.46 4.45 -16.98
C LYS A 7 4.94 4.94 -15.63
N ALA A 8 5.53 4.49 -14.53
CA ALA A 8 5.15 4.95 -13.20
C ALA A 8 5.44 6.45 -12.99
N ILE A 9 6.55 6.98 -13.49
CA ILE A 9 6.87 8.41 -13.42
C ILE A 9 5.95 9.23 -14.31
N ASN A 10 5.61 8.76 -15.50
CA ASN A 10 4.62 9.44 -16.35
C ASN A 10 3.24 9.50 -15.67
N LEU A 11 2.81 8.42 -15.01
CA LEU A 11 1.60 8.44 -14.18
C LEU A 11 1.70 9.41 -13.01
N LEU A 12 2.88 9.53 -12.38
CA LEU A 12 3.09 10.50 -11.30
C LEU A 12 2.99 11.94 -11.80
N LYS A 13 3.54 12.24 -13.00
CA LYS A 13 3.41 13.55 -13.66
C LYS A 13 1.95 13.87 -13.97
N GLU A 14 1.24 12.94 -14.58
CA GLU A 14 -0.20 13.07 -14.89
C GLU A 14 -1.02 13.30 -13.61
N MET A 15 -0.79 12.50 -12.56
CA MET A 15 -1.42 12.69 -11.25
C MET A 15 -1.10 14.08 -10.67
N LYS A 16 0.15 14.53 -10.80
CA LYS A 16 0.58 15.84 -10.33
C LYS A 16 -0.15 16.96 -11.06
N GLU A 17 -0.29 16.90 -12.37
CA GLU A 17 -1.04 17.89 -13.16
C GLU A 17 -2.50 17.99 -12.71
N ILE A 18 -3.16 16.84 -12.51
CA ILE A 18 -4.53 16.79 -11.97
C ILE A 18 -4.58 17.42 -10.57
N CYS A 19 -3.62 17.09 -9.71
CA CYS A 19 -3.53 17.63 -8.37
C CYS A 19 -3.31 19.15 -8.37
N ASP A 20 -2.40 19.66 -9.20
CA ASP A 20 -2.07 21.08 -9.29
C ASP A 20 -3.28 21.88 -9.82
N ALA A 21 -3.94 21.40 -10.87
CA ALA A 21 -5.15 22.02 -11.44
C ALA A 21 -6.29 22.12 -10.41
N ASN A 22 -6.39 21.15 -9.50
CA ASN A 22 -7.44 21.07 -8.49
C ASN A 22 -6.99 21.54 -7.10
N LYS A 23 -5.76 22.06 -6.95
CA LYS A 23 -5.16 22.49 -5.67
C LYS A 23 -5.20 21.39 -4.60
N ILE A 24 -4.90 20.15 -4.99
CA ILE A 24 -4.92 18.96 -4.14
C ILE A 24 -3.48 18.66 -3.70
N PRO A 25 -3.15 18.83 -2.41
CA PRO A 25 -1.82 18.52 -1.92
C PRO A 25 -1.60 17.01 -1.84
N PHE A 26 -0.42 16.57 -2.26
CA PHE A 26 0.08 15.22 -2.05
C PHE A 26 1.56 15.26 -1.66
N PHE A 27 2.06 14.17 -1.09
CA PHE A 27 3.45 14.05 -0.66
C PHE A 27 3.97 12.61 -0.83
N LEU A 28 5.25 12.44 -1.11
CA LEU A 28 5.88 11.11 -1.11
C LEU A 28 5.93 10.56 0.32
N ILE A 29 5.81 9.24 0.44
CA ILE A 29 5.79 8.55 1.73
C ILE A 29 6.70 7.32 1.75
N GLY A 30 6.96 6.80 2.95
CA GLY A 30 7.64 5.52 3.14
C GLY A 30 9.02 5.48 2.47
N SER A 31 9.25 4.43 1.67
CA SER A 31 10.51 4.25 0.94
C SER A 31 10.76 5.34 -0.10
N TYR A 32 9.71 5.88 -0.72
CA TYR A 32 9.86 6.91 -1.76
C TYR A 32 10.19 8.28 -1.17
N ALA A 33 9.66 8.60 0.01
CA ALA A 33 10.12 9.77 0.76
C ALA A 33 11.62 9.68 1.11
N LEU A 34 12.09 8.50 1.55
CA LEU A 34 13.51 8.28 1.84
C LEU A 34 14.37 8.42 0.58
N ARG A 35 13.97 7.80 -0.53
CA ARG A 35 14.69 7.86 -1.80
C ARG A 35 14.76 9.29 -2.35
N ALA A 36 13.64 10.00 -2.36
CA ALA A 36 13.60 11.40 -2.80
C ALA A 36 14.45 12.31 -1.91
N PHE A 37 14.46 12.07 -0.60
CA PHE A 37 15.32 12.82 0.33
C PHE A 37 16.81 12.54 0.12
N ARG A 38 17.19 11.30 -0.24
CA ARG A 38 18.58 10.85 -0.35
C ARG A 38 19.20 11.04 -1.72
N SER A 39 18.57 10.50 -2.76
CA SER A 39 19.15 10.42 -4.11
C SER A 39 18.27 11.05 -5.18
N GLY A 40 16.99 11.29 -4.91
CA GLY A 40 16.04 11.77 -5.91
C GLY A 40 15.70 10.73 -6.99
N SER A 41 16.00 9.45 -6.75
CA SER A 41 15.91 8.39 -7.77
C SER A 41 15.38 7.07 -7.23
N PHE A 42 14.99 6.16 -8.12
CA PHE A 42 14.79 4.76 -7.76
C PHE A 42 16.12 4.13 -7.29
N GLU A 43 16.00 3.23 -6.30
CA GLU A 43 17.11 2.40 -5.80
C GLU A 43 16.91 0.91 -6.08
N SER A 44 15.69 0.52 -6.47
CA SER A 44 15.27 -0.83 -6.81
C SER A 44 14.47 -0.82 -8.10
N ASP A 45 14.38 -1.96 -8.78
CA ASP A 45 13.59 -2.13 -10.01
C ASP A 45 12.06 -2.05 -9.84
N ALA A 46 11.57 -1.84 -8.61
CA ALA A 46 10.14 -1.74 -8.33
C ALA A 46 9.53 -0.46 -8.95
N CYS A 47 8.33 -0.59 -9.53
CA CYS A 47 7.59 0.49 -10.18
C CYS A 47 6.31 0.93 -9.44
N ASN A 48 5.99 0.32 -8.29
CA ASN A 48 4.78 0.64 -7.53
C ASN A 48 5.01 1.82 -6.57
N LEU A 49 4.85 3.03 -7.07
CA LEU A 49 5.01 4.28 -6.31
C LEU A 49 3.93 4.43 -5.24
N GLU A 50 4.29 5.03 -4.10
CA GLU A 50 3.37 5.32 -3.00
C GLU A 50 3.42 6.82 -2.65
N VAL A 51 2.25 7.44 -2.57
CA VAL A 51 2.05 8.83 -2.15
C VAL A 51 1.04 8.90 -1.01
N GLY A 52 1.13 9.95 -0.20
CA GLY A 52 0.20 10.28 0.86
C GLY A 52 -0.65 11.49 0.50
N MET A 53 -1.91 11.45 0.93
CA MET A 53 -2.88 12.56 0.84
C MET A 53 -3.79 12.50 2.07
N LEU A 54 -4.33 13.63 2.53
CA LEU A 54 -5.44 13.57 3.49
C LEU A 54 -6.65 12.90 2.86
N TYR A 55 -7.45 12.17 3.63
CA TYR A 55 -8.62 11.46 3.08
C TYR A 55 -9.55 12.39 2.32
N LYS A 56 -9.85 13.59 2.85
CA LYS A 56 -10.66 14.60 2.13
C LYS A 56 -10.10 14.98 0.75
N ASP A 57 -8.78 15.04 0.63
CA ASP A 57 -8.10 15.42 -0.60
C ASP A 57 -8.02 14.25 -1.58
N VAL A 58 -7.96 13.00 -1.09
CA VAL A 58 -8.17 11.80 -1.90
C VAL A 58 -9.57 11.79 -2.53
N ILE A 59 -10.59 12.26 -1.81
CA ILE A 59 -11.96 12.33 -2.34
C ILE A 59 -12.09 13.42 -3.42
N LYS A 60 -11.43 14.57 -3.23
CA LYS A 60 -11.32 15.58 -4.30
C LYS A 60 -10.62 14.99 -5.53
N PHE A 61 -9.52 14.26 -5.34
CA PHE A 61 -8.81 13.62 -6.43
C PHE A 61 -9.66 12.58 -7.15
N LYS A 62 -10.42 11.76 -6.40
CA LYS A 62 -11.39 10.81 -6.95
C LYS A 62 -12.40 11.51 -7.87
N ASN A 63 -12.94 12.64 -7.42
CA ASN A 63 -13.92 13.40 -8.18
C ASN A 63 -13.27 14.04 -9.42
N ALA A 64 -12.06 14.61 -9.29
CA ALA A 64 -11.33 15.18 -10.41
C ALA A 64 -11.04 14.13 -11.51
N VAL A 65 -10.56 12.95 -11.11
CA VAL A 65 -10.33 11.83 -12.05
C VAL A 65 -11.62 11.36 -12.69
N SER A 66 -12.75 11.35 -11.98
CA SER A 66 -14.04 10.94 -12.57
C SER A 66 -14.59 11.92 -13.61
N CYS A 67 -14.08 13.16 -13.66
CA CYS A 67 -14.42 14.14 -14.68
C CYS A 67 -13.52 14.04 -15.93
N ILE A 68 -12.45 13.23 -15.88
CA ILE A 68 -11.55 13.03 -17.01
C ILE A 68 -12.08 11.84 -17.81
N ASP A 69 -12.39 12.10 -19.09
CA ASP A 69 -12.82 11.07 -20.03
C ASP A 69 -11.60 10.38 -20.66
N ASP A 70 -10.88 9.58 -19.87
CA ASP A 70 -9.79 8.73 -20.36
C ASP A 70 -10.00 7.27 -19.93
N GLU A 71 -10.45 6.44 -20.87
CA GLU A 71 -10.69 5.03 -20.64
C GLU A 71 -9.41 4.24 -20.29
N ARG A 72 -8.21 4.76 -20.64
CA ARG A 72 -6.91 4.15 -20.31
C ARG A 72 -6.55 4.31 -18.84
N ARG A 73 -7.29 5.14 -18.11
CA ARG A 73 -7.09 5.38 -16.68
C ARG A 73 -8.23 4.84 -15.85
N CYS A 74 -7.93 4.49 -14.60
CA CYS A 74 -8.95 4.32 -13.58
C CYS A 74 -8.39 4.53 -12.19
N LEU A 75 -9.30 4.85 -11.27
CA LEU A 75 -9.02 4.90 -9.85
C LEU A 75 -9.63 3.69 -9.15
N GLU A 76 -8.80 2.64 -8.94
CA GLU A 76 -9.23 1.48 -8.17
C GLU A 76 -9.24 1.80 -6.67
N SER A 77 -10.35 1.54 -6.00
CA SER A 77 -10.50 1.69 -4.55
C SER A 77 -11.67 0.86 -4.05
N LEU A 78 -12.05 0.98 -2.77
CA LEU A 78 -13.28 0.35 -2.25
C LEU A 78 -14.56 0.86 -2.92
N TYR A 79 -14.54 2.04 -3.55
CA TYR A 79 -15.68 2.57 -4.31
C TYR A 79 -15.95 1.75 -5.59
N THR A 80 -14.89 1.39 -6.31
CA THR A 80 -14.96 0.69 -7.61
C THR A 80 -14.74 -0.82 -7.47
N ASN A 81 -14.07 -1.25 -6.41
CA ASN A 81 -13.82 -2.65 -6.06
C ASN A 81 -14.18 -2.91 -4.57
N PRO A 82 -15.45 -3.23 -4.28
CA PRO A 82 -15.91 -3.52 -2.91
C PRO A 82 -15.23 -4.72 -2.23
N GLN A 83 -14.53 -5.58 -3.00
CA GLN A 83 -13.82 -6.74 -2.48
C GLN A 83 -12.35 -6.44 -2.12
N LEU A 84 -11.86 -5.23 -2.42
CA LEU A 84 -10.50 -4.81 -2.08
C LEU A 84 -10.27 -4.91 -0.57
N LYS A 85 -9.20 -5.58 -0.14
CA LYS A 85 -8.90 -5.83 1.29
C LYS A 85 -7.99 -4.76 1.88
N SER A 86 -8.12 -3.53 1.39
CA SER A 86 -7.32 -2.39 1.79
C SER A 86 -8.10 -1.09 1.53
N HIS A 87 -7.66 0.02 2.10
CA HIS A 87 -8.35 1.32 2.11
C HIS A 87 -7.58 2.39 1.32
N TYR A 88 -6.63 1.97 0.50
CA TYR A 88 -5.86 2.83 -0.39
C TYR A 88 -6.54 2.92 -1.75
N PHE A 89 -6.11 3.91 -2.51
CA PHE A 89 -6.57 4.17 -3.86
C PHE A 89 -5.40 3.91 -4.81
N ARG A 90 -5.70 3.49 -6.03
CA ARG A 90 -4.70 3.21 -7.06
C ARG A 90 -5.07 3.95 -8.32
N TYR A 91 -4.24 4.90 -8.72
CA TYR A 91 -4.36 5.52 -10.04
C TYR A 91 -3.61 4.64 -11.04
N VAL A 92 -4.35 3.95 -11.91
CA VAL A 92 -3.86 2.82 -12.72
C VAL A 92 -3.82 3.18 -14.19
N ASP A 93 -2.72 2.81 -14.87
CA ASP A 93 -2.63 2.74 -16.32
C ASP A 93 -3.11 1.37 -16.81
N LYS A 94 -4.28 1.33 -17.47
CA LYS A 94 -4.87 0.08 -17.96
C LYS A 94 -4.13 -0.51 -19.16
N GLU A 95 -3.29 0.26 -19.85
CA GLU A 95 -2.50 -0.18 -21.00
C GLU A 95 -1.22 -0.92 -20.59
N THR A 96 -1.02 -1.13 -19.30
CA THR A 96 0.16 -1.81 -18.74
C THR A 96 -0.22 -3.03 -17.91
N LEU A 97 0.79 -3.82 -17.55
CA LEU A 97 0.67 -5.00 -16.71
C LEU A 97 1.56 -4.86 -15.47
N TYR A 98 0.95 -5.07 -14.32
CA TYR A 98 1.55 -5.30 -13.03
C TYR A 98 0.70 -6.35 -12.29
N PHE A 99 1.04 -7.61 -12.51
CA PHE A 99 0.33 -8.74 -11.94
C PHE A 99 1.13 -9.39 -10.81
N PRO A 100 0.80 -9.09 -9.53
CA PRO A 100 1.37 -9.82 -8.41
C PRO A 100 0.76 -11.23 -8.34
N LEU A 101 1.60 -12.26 -8.52
CA LEU A 101 1.18 -13.67 -8.44
C LEU A 101 0.54 -14.01 -7.08
N LYS A 102 0.80 -13.20 -6.04
CA LYS A 102 0.08 -13.24 -4.76
C LYS A 102 -0.80 -12.01 -4.60
N ASN A 103 -1.97 -12.00 -5.23
CA ASN A 103 -2.99 -10.96 -5.05
C ASN A 103 -3.74 -11.06 -3.69
N ASN A 104 -3.02 -10.92 -2.58
CA ASN A 104 -3.60 -11.07 -1.23
C ASN A 104 -4.65 -10.02 -0.87
N ILE A 105 -4.62 -8.90 -1.58
CA ILE A 105 -5.46 -7.72 -1.34
C ILE A 105 -6.66 -7.63 -2.27
N ASN A 106 -6.79 -8.55 -3.24
CA ASN A 106 -7.92 -8.63 -4.14
C ASN A 106 -8.06 -7.40 -5.07
N ILE A 107 -6.94 -6.91 -5.61
CA ILE A 107 -6.95 -5.94 -6.72
C ILE A 107 -7.57 -6.58 -7.96
N LYS A 108 -8.23 -5.77 -8.78
CA LYS A 108 -8.83 -6.14 -10.07
C LYS A 108 -8.12 -5.48 -11.25
N GLU A 109 -7.63 -4.25 -11.04
CA GLU A 109 -6.99 -3.46 -12.08
C GLU A 109 -5.47 -3.72 -12.05
N PHE A 110 -5.01 -4.68 -12.85
CA PHE A 110 -3.63 -5.16 -12.80
C PHE A 110 -2.66 -4.33 -13.64
N GLY A 111 -2.87 -3.02 -13.75
CA GLY A 111 -1.92 -2.10 -14.38
C GLY A 111 -0.88 -1.55 -13.41
N ILE A 112 0.19 -0.95 -13.95
CA ILE A 112 1.13 -0.11 -13.20
C ILE A 112 0.34 1.04 -12.59
N SER A 113 0.62 1.39 -11.34
CA SER A 113 -0.21 2.32 -10.60
C SER A 113 0.56 3.16 -9.57
N ILE A 114 0.08 4.38 -9.35
CA ILE A 114 0.41 5.17 -8.16
C ILE A 114 -0.54 4.79 -7.04
N ASN A 115 0.02 4.30 -5.93
CA ASN A 115 -0.75 3.94 -4.74
C ASN A 115 -0.89 5.17 -3.84
N ILE A 116 -2.12 5.64 -3.67
CA ILE A 116 -2.46 6.81 -2.85
C ILE A 116 -2.94 6.32 -1.48
N ILE A 117 -2.18 6.65 -0.44
CA ILE A 117 -2.39 6.21 0.93
C ILE A 117 -3.08 7.33 1.70
N PRO A 118 -4.33 7.12 2.15
CA PRO A 118 -5.02 8.16 2.89
C PRO A 118 -4.45 8.34 4.30
N PHE A 119 -4.26 9.60 4.67
CA PHE A 119 -4.00 10.06 6.02
C PHE A 119 -5.28 10.59 6.65
N TYR A 120 -5.43 10.33 7.93
CA TYR A 120 -6.63 10.59 8.72
C TYR A 120 -6.27 11.46 9.93
N SER A 121 -7.19 12.32 10.35
CA SER A 121 -7.03 13.13 11.55
C SER A 121 -7.38 12.34 12.80
N THR A 122 -6.50 12.36 13.80
CA THR A 122 -6.84 11.82 15.13
C THR A 122 -7.85 12.68 15.88
N LYS A 123 -8.10 13.94 15.46
CA LYS A 123 -9.16 14.78 16.08
C LYS A 123 -10.53 14.13 15.88
N CYS A 124 -10.74 13.54 14.70
CA CYS A 124 -11.95 12.81 14.34
C CYS A 124 -12.12 11.52 15.19
N GLU A 125 -11.06 11.06 15.85
CA GLU A 125 -11.12 9.95 16.81
C GLU A 125 -11.54 10.36 18.23
N LYS A 126 -11.70 11.65 18.57
CA LYS A 126 -11.93 12.08 19.97
C LYS A 126 -13.37 11.95 20.47
N LYS A 127 -14.38 12.31 19.66
CA LYS A 127 -15.80 12.17 20.02
C LYS A 127 -16.38 10.87 19.46
N MET A 128 -17.37 10.28 20.13
CA MET A 128 -18.10 9.11 19.61
C MET A 128 -19.26 9.58 18.75
N SER A 129 -19.37 9.08 17.52
CA SER A 129 -20.46 9.38 16.59
C SER A 129 -20.93 8.10 15.88
N LEU A 130 -22.09 8.15 15.22
CA LEU A 130 -22.60 7.02 14.44
C LEU A 130 -21.65 6.64 13.30
N GLU A 131 -21.13 7.63 12.58
CA GLU A 131 -20.17 7.46 11.49
C GLU A 131 -18.92 6.72 11.96
N LYS A 132 -18.45 7.09 13.16
CA LYS A 132 -17.31 6.45 13.80
C LYS A 132 -17.60 4.98 14.12
N LEU A 133 -18.79 4.68 14.66
CA LEU A 133 -19.20 3.30 14.92
C LEU A 133 -19.25 2.48 13.62
N ILE A 134 -19.79 3.05 12.54
CA ILE A 134 -19.85 2.41 11.20
C ILE A 134 -18.42 2.10 10.72
N TYR A 135 -17.54 3.10 10.70
CA TYR A 135 -16.17 2.93 10.22
C TYR A 135 -15.37 1.89 11.04
N TYR A 136 -15.37 1.98 12.37
CA TYR A 136 -14.61 1.04 13.19
C TYR A 136 -15.19 -0.36 13.21
N SER A 137 -16.52 -0.51 13.09
CA SER A 137 -17.16 -1.83 12.93
C SER A 137 -16.61 -2.53 11.68
N TRP A 138 -16.59 -1.81 10.55
CA TRP A 138 -16.05 -2.31 9.29
C TRP A 138 -14.56 -2.65 9.41
N ILE A 139 -13.73 -1.74 9.91
CA ILE A 139 -12.28 -1.98 10.09
C ILE A 139 -12.04 -3.21 10.97
N ARG A 140 -12.76 -3.36 12.07
CA ARG A 140 -12.58 -4.48 12.99
C ARG A 140 -12.94 -5.83 12.37
N ASN A 141 -13.97 -5.87 11.52
CA ASN A 141 -14.33 -7.07 10.75
C ASN A 141 -13.25 -7.47 9.74
N HIS A 142 -12.48 -6.50 9.25
CA HIS A 142 -11.43 -6.71 8.23
C HIS A 142 -10.01 -6.80 8.81
N THR A 143 -9.78 -6.35 10.05
CA THR A 143 -8.52 -6.56 10.76
C THR A 143 -8.32 -8.04 11.06
N LYS A 144 -7.24 -8.63 10.54
CA LYS A 144 -6.78 -9.95 11.00
C LYS A 144 -6.33 -9.82 12.45
N GLY A 145 -7.19 -10.20 13.38
CA GLY A 145 -6.94 -10.06 14.81
C GLY A 145 -5.59 -10.66 15.22
N THR A 146 -4.85 -9.92 16.03
CA THR A 146 -3.71 -10.46 16.76
C THR A 146 -4.21 -11.59 17.67
N LYS A 147 -3.55 -12.75 17.59
CA LYS A 147 -3.86 -13.98 18.34
C LYS A 147 -3.62 -13.88 19.86
N LYS A 148 -3.66 -12.69 20.47
CA LYS A 148 -3.65 -12.56 21.93
C LYS A 148 -5.04 -12.94 22.47
N ASN A 149 -5.22 -14.24 22.69
CA ASN A 149 -6.43 -14.94 23.13
C ASN A 149 -6.74 -14.71 24.62
N GLY A 150 -6.90 -13.46 25.05
CA GLY A 150 -7.45 -13.16 26.37
C GLY A 150 -8.99 -13.22 26.35
N LEU A 151 -9.61 -13.76 27.41
CA LEU A 151 -11.07 -13.85 27.58
C LEU A 151 -11.74 -12.46 27.44
N LYS A 152 -11.15 -11.42 28.04
CA LYS A 152 -11.58 -10.01 27.91
C LYS A 152 -11.62 -9.53 26.45
N ASN A 153 -10.64 -9.90 25.63
CA ASN A 153 -10.60 -9.54 24.21
C ASN A 153 -11.63 -10.33 23.39
N LYS A 154 -11.95 -11.57 23.78
CA LYS A 154 -13.01 -12.38 23.15
C LYS A 154 -14.40 -11.79 23.41
N ILE A 155 -14.65 -11.32 24.63
CA ILE A 155 -15.90 -10.66 25.02
C ILE A 155 -16.04 -9.31 24.29
N LYS A 156 -15.00 -8.45 24.31
CA LYS A 156 -14.98 -7.19 23.54
C LYS A 156 -15.14 -7.42 22.03
N ARG A 157 -14.69 -8.55 21.48
CA ARG A 157 -14.93 -8.93 20.07
C ARG A 157 -16.38 -9.28 19.82
N LYS A 158 -17.00 -10.07 20.69
CA LYS A 158 -18.43 -10.42 20.57
C LYS A 158 -19.33 -9.18 20.71
N SER A 159 -19.09 -8.31 21.68
CA SER A 159 -19.92 -7.11 21.90
C SER A 159 -19.85 -6.14 20.72
N ILE A 160 -18.66 -5.87 20.18
CA ILE A 160 -18.51 -4.99 19.01
C ILE A 160 -19.02 -5.67 17.74
N LYS A 161 -18.90 -7.00 17.60
CA LYS A 161 -19.51 -7.74 16.48
C LYS A 161 -21.04 -7.72 16.57
N MET A 162 -21.60 -7.71 17.78
CA MET A 162 -23.05 -7.60 18.01
C MET A 162 -23.54 -6.17 17.75
N LEU A 163 -22.87 -5.15 18.28
CA LEU A 163 -23.13 -3.74 17.96
C LEU A 163 -22.98 -3.46 16.46
N GLY A 164 -21.96 -4.04 15.81
CA GLY A 164 -21.76 -3.94 14.37
C GLY A 164 -22.82 -4.66 13.52
N ARG A 165 -23.51 -5.66 14.08
CA ARG A 165 -24.69 -6.28 13.46
C ARG A 165 -25.94 -5.41 13.63
N LEU A 166 -26.08 -4.75 14.80
CA LEU A 166 -27.20 -3.85 15.10
C LEU A 166 -27.13 -2.53 14.32
N VAL A 167 -25.93 -2.05 13.98
CA VAL A 167 -25.68 -0.81 13.20
C VAL A 167 -25.65 -1.04 11.67
N HIS A 168 -26.00 -2.25 11.21
CA HIS A 168 -26.23 -2.64 9.80
C HIS A 168 -24.99 -3.02 8.94
N ASP A 169 -25.28 -3.91 7.96
CA ASP A 169 -24.53 -4.53 6.86
C ASP A 169 -23.06 -4.14 6.63
N ASN A 170 -22.22 -5.13 6.29
CA ASN A 170 -20.77 -5.02 5.96
C ASN A 170 -20.46 -4.17 4.70
N SER A 171 -21.36 -3.27 4.31
CA SER A 171 -21.34 -2.44 3.10
C SER A 171 -20.16 -1.46 3.10
N PRO A 172 -19.21 -1.59 2.16
CA PRO A 172 -18.13 -0.62 1.98
C PRO A 172 -18.68 0.80 1.72
N ASN A 173 -19.78 0.94 0.97
CA ASN A 173 -20.35 2.25 0.62
C ASN A 173 -20.80 3.05 1.84
N LYS A 174 -21.46 2.42 2.82
CA LYS A 174 -21.87 3.10 4.06
C LYS A 174 -20.65 3.54 4.88
N MET A 175 -19.64 2.68 4.95
CA MET A 175 -18.38 3.00 5.63
C MET A 175 -17.64 4.16 4.97
N LEU A 176 -17.61 4.20 3.64
CA LEU A 176 -16.97 5.26 2.87
C LEU A 176 -17.66 6.61 3.09
N LYS A 177 -19.00 6.67 3.03
CA LYS A 177 -19.76 7.90 3.36
C LYS A 177 -19.52 8.37 4.80
N ALA A 178 -19.44 7.43 5.75
CA ALA A 178 -19.10 7.75 7.13
C ALA A 178 -17.69 8.34 7.26
N LEU A 179 -16.71 7.79 6.52
CA LEU A 179 -15.35 8.32 6.48
C LEU A 179 -15.27 9.72 5.85
N GLU A 180 -15.98 9.94 4.74
CA GLU A 180 -16.05 11.26 4.10
C GLU A 180 -16.53 12.33 5.10
N LYS A 181 -17.60 12.04 5.85
CA LYS A 181 -18.12 12.95 6.87
C LYS A 181 -17.19 13.13 8.07
N LEU A 182 -16.49 12.07 8.50
CA LEU A 182 -15.54 12.16 9.61
C LEU A 182 -14.32 13.03 9.26
N GLU A 183 -13.83 12.96 8.01
CA GLU A 183 -12.57 13.58 7.60
C GLU A 183 -12.76 14.89 6.81
N GLU A 184 -14.00 15.35 6.62
CA GLU A 184 -14.35 16.57 5.87
C GLU A 184 -13.51 17.78 6.29
N ASN A 185 -13.33 17.95 7.60
CA ASN A 185 -12.61 19.08 8.20
C ASN A 185 -11.18 18.76 8.63
N ALA A 186 -10.62 17.61 8.21
CA ALA A 186 -9.26 17.23 8.57
C ALA A 186 -8.24 18.26 8.06
N SER A 187 -7.21 18.56 8.83
CA SER A 187 -6.12 19.45 8.42
C SER A 187 -4.77 18.75 8.54
N VAL A 188 -3.79 19.15 7.71
CA VAL A 188 -2.41 18.66 7.81
C VAL A 188 -1.74 19.03 9.14
N GLU A 189 -2.26 20.06 9.80
CA GLU A 189 -1.84 20.49 11.15
C GLU A 189 -2.39 19.60 12.27
N ASP A 190 -3.38 18.76 11.96
CA ASP A 190 -3.90 17.81 12.93
C ASP A 190 -2.84 16.75 13.27
N PRO A 191 -2.92 16.10 14.44
CA PRO A 191 -2.15 14.89 14.65
C PRO A 191 -2.71 13.81 13.71
N LEU A 192 -1.93 13.41 12.72
CA LEU A 192 -2.34 12.49 11.67
C LEU A 192 -1.98 11.04 11.96
N TYR A 193 -2.64 10.13 11.26
CA TYR A 193 -2.25 8.74 11.17
C TYR A 193 -2.60 8.17 9.79
N TYR A 194 -1.94 7.09 9.40
CA TYR A 194 -2.40 6.23 8.31
C TYR A 194 -2.52 4.79 8.79
N ARG A 195 -3.16 3.91 8.01
CA ARG A 195 -3.25 2.48 8.33
C ARG A 195 -2.41 1.67 7.34
N LYS A 196 -1.61 0.72 7.84
CA LYS A 196 -0.86 -0.18 6.95
C LYS A 196 -1.80 -1.06 6.12
N HIS A 197 -1.42 -1.27 4.85
CA HIS A 197 -2.08 -2.22 3.97
C HIS A 197 -2.22 -3.61 4.62
N MET A 198 -3.32 -4.30 4.34
CA MET A 198 -3.69 -5.65 4.84
C MET A 198 -3.92 -5.82 6.33
N THR A 199 -3.16 -5.14 7.19
CA THR A 199 -3.24 -5.30 8.65
C THR A 199 -4.17 -4.29 9.30
N PHE A 200 -4.40 -3.15 8.64
CA PHE A 200 -5.11 -1.99 9.18
C PHE A 200 -4.48 -1.46 10.48
N LYS A 201 -3.22 -1.83 10.76
CA LYS A 201 -2.47 -1.30 11.90
C LYS A 201 -2.29 0.20 11.70
N MET A 202 -2.75 0.97 12.68
CA MET A 202 -2.58 2.41 12.72
C MET A 202 -1.11 2.76 13.00
N ILE A 203 -0.57 3.68 12.19
CA ILE A 203 0.73 4.31 12.38
C ILE A 203 0.46 5.80 12.61
N LYS A 204 0.66 6.24 13.85
CA LYS A 204 0.46 7.65 14.23
C LYS A 204 1.69 8.45 13.87
N MET A 205 1.48 9.63 13.33
CA MET A 205 2.55 10.57 12.99
C MET A 205 2.85 11.46 14.19
N PRO A 206 4.13 11.73 14.50
CA PRO A 206 4.49 12.80 15.41
C PRO A 206 3.83 14.13 15.05
N LYS A 207 3.47 14.89 16.08
CA LYS A 207 2.80 16.19 15.92
C LYS A 207 3.73 17.15 15.19
N GLY A 208 3.23 17.80 14.15
CA GLY A 208 3.97 18.85 13.44
C GLY A 208 4.74 18.40 12.20
N ILE A 209 4.84 17.10 11.92
CA ILE A 209 5.57 16.58 10.75
C ILE A 209 5.12 17.18 9.42
N PHE A 210 3.82 17.44 9.29
CA PHE A 210 3.20 17.98 8.08
C PHE A 210 2.77 19.45 8.23
N LYS A 211 3.32 20.19 9.21
CA LYS A 211 3.12 21.64 9.31
C LYS A 211 3.74 22.38 8.14
N SER A 212 4.85 21.87 7.65
CA SER A 212 5.54 22.34 6.45
C SER A 212 5.89 21.14 5.58
N PHE A 213 6.12 21.44 4.31
CA PHE A 213 6.58 20.47 3.33
C PHE A 213 7.93 20.93 2.79
N LYS A 214 8.83 19.97 2.56
CA LYS A 214 10.05 20.20 1.80
C LYS A 214 9.80 19.75 0.37
N LYS A 215 10.09 20.62 -0.59
CA LYS A 215 10.08 20.27 -2.01
C LYS A 215 11.35 19.51 -2.35
N VAL A 216 11.20 18.41 -3.07
CA VAL A 216 12.29 17.55 -3.54
C VAL A 216 11.99 17.09 -4.96
N GLU A 217 13.03 16.81 -5.73
CA GLU A 217 12.89 16.20 -7.03
C GLU A 217 12.97 14.67 -6.90
N PHE A 218 12.08 13.96 -7.59
CA PHE A 218 12.13 12.52 -7.72
C PHE A 218 11.97 12.14 -9.19
N GLU A 219 13.06 11.67 -9.82
CA GLU A 219 13.11 11.29 -11.25
C GLU A 219 12.55 12.40 -12.17
N GLY A 220 12.96 13.65 -11.93
CA GLY A 220 12.51 14.82 -12.70
C GLY A 220 11.11 15.34 -12.35
N VAL A 221 10.47 14.84 -11.28
CA VAL A 221 9.17 15.32 -10.81
C VAL A 221 9.32 16.02 -9.46
N GLU A 222 8.96 17.32 -9.41
CA GLU A 222 8.89 18.04 -8.14
C GLU A 222 7.76 17.49 -7.26
N CYS A 223 8.12 16.99 -6.08
CA CYS A 223 7.22 16.40 -5.12
C CYS A 223 7.41 17.03 -3.73
N ASN A 224 6.37 16.95 -2.91
CA ASN A 224 6.50 17.29 -1.49
C ASN A 224 6.91 16.07 -0.67
N ILE A 225 7.72 16.29 0.35
CA ILE A 225 7.92 15.38 1.48
C ILE A 225 7.63 16.11 2.79
N ALA A 226 7.48 15.37 3.89
CA ALA A 226 7.34 15.97 5.22
C ALA A 226 8.49 16.96 5.52
N GLY A 227 8.18 18.12 6.11
CA GLY A 227 9.20 19.09 6.53
C GLY A 227 10.17 18.51 7.55
N GLU A 228 9.63 17.82 8.57
CA GLU A 228 10.41 17.07 9.57
C GLU A 228 10.70 15.64 9.09
N ILE A 229 11.42 15.53 7.97
CA ILE A 229 11.62 14.27 7.25
C ILE A 229 12.30 13.20 8.11
N GLU A 230 13.32 13.54 8.91
CA GLU A 230 14.03 12.54 9.72
C GLU A 230 13.13 11.92 10.80
N SER A 231 12.29 12.75 11.45
CA SER A 231 11.29 12.29 12.43
C SER A 231 10.23 11.40 11.79
N TYR A 232 9.80 11.76 10.57
CA TYR A 232 8.91 10.95 9.76
C TYR A 232 9.52 9.59 9.43
N LEU A 233 10.76 9.57 8.93
CA LEU A 233 11.46 8.35 8.53
C LEU A 233 11.72 7.43 9.73
N SER A 234 12.15 7.98 10.87
CA SER A 234 12.32 7.23 12.12
C SER A 234 10.99 6.56 12.56
N THR A 235 9.86 7.25 12.41
CA THR A 235 8.53 6.73 12.75
C THR A 235 8.06 5.64 11.78
N VAL A 236 8.23 5.85 10.48
CA VAL A 236 7.63 5.00 9.43
C VAL A 236 8.51 3.81 9.07
N ILE A 237 9.82 4.04 8.95
CA ILE A 237 10.81 3.05 8.52
C ILE A 237 11.45 2.35 9.71
N GLY A 238 11.81 3.11 10.76
CA GLY A 238 12.53 2.64 11.94
C GLY A 238 13.76 3.50 12.23
N GLN A 239 14.40 3.29 13.39
CA GLN A 239 15.61 4.05 13.78
C GLN A 239 16.81 3.80 12.85
N ASP A 240 16.81 2.65 12.17
CA ASP A 240 17.80 2.20 11.19
C ASP A 240 17.58 2.76 9.77
N TRP A 241 16.75 3.80 9.62
CA TRP A 241 16.38 4.33 8.31
C TRP A 241 17.58 4.88 7.51
N THR A 242 18.60 5.39 8.18
CA THR A 242 19.83 5.95 7.57
C THR A 242 20.65 4.88 6.85
N GLU A 243 20.71 3.68 7.41
CA GLU A 243 21.43 2.52 6.87
C GLU A 243 20.58 1.76 5.84
N ARG A 244 19.25 1.93 5.88
CA ARG A 244 18.35 1.21 5.00
C ARG A 244 18.62 1.49 3.52
N ARG A 245 18.91 0.43 2.77
CA ARG A 245 19.08 0.43 1.31
C ARG A 245 18.03 -0.47 0.68
N TYR A 246 17.39 0.01 -0.38
CA TYR A 246 16.42 -0.76 -1.13
C TYR A 246 17.10 -1.32 -2.38
N THR A 247 17.91 -2.36 -2.24
CA THR A 247 18.57 -3.00 -3.39
C THR A 247 17.58 -3.86 -4.20
N ASN A 248 17.98 -4.29 -5.41
CA ASN A 248 17.20 -5.10 -6.39
C ASN A 248 16.41 -6.30 -5.82
N LYS A 249 16.68 -6.71 -4.58
CA LYS A 249 15.93 -7.75 -3.83
C LYS A 249 14.50 -7.36 -3.42
N GLU A 250 13.99 -6.17 -3.72
CA GLU A 250 12.57 -5.85 -3.51
C GLU A 250 11.62 -6.56 -4.49
N ILE A 251 12.13 -7.06 -5.62
CA ILE A 251 11.42 -8.07 -6.45
C ILE A 251 11.54 -9.45 -5.78
N ARG A 252 11.15 -9.53 -4.50
CA ARG A 252 10.72 -10.79 -3.86
C ARG A 252 9.23 -11.06 -4.07
N HIS A 253 8.53 -10.09 -4.65
CA HIS A 253 7.17 -10.29 -5.12
C HIS A 253 7.27 -10.97 -6.48
N ALA A 254 6.85 -12.22 -6.55
CA ALA A 254 6.67 -12.90 -7.82
C ALA A 254 5.59 -12.13 -8.58
N VAL A 255 6.03 -11.28 -9.51
CA VAL A 255 5.22 -10.31 -10.25
C VAL A 255 5.53 -10.50 -11.72
N VAL A 256 4.51 -10.48 -12.55
CA VAL A 256 4.63 -10.33 -14.00
C VAL A 256 4.37 -8.87 -14.32
N CYS A 257 5.29 -8.20 -15.00
CA CYS A 257 5.18 -6.77 -15.30
C CYS A 257 5.52 -6.51 -16.77
N SER A 258 4.74 -5.64 -17.42
CA SER A 258 5.01 -5.14 -18.77
C SER A 258 4.53 -3.70 -18.89
N SER A 259 5.34 -2.85 -19.53
CA SER A 259 4.99 -1.47 -19.90
C SER A 259 4.30 -1.35 -21.26
N GLU A 260 4.21 -2.46 -22.00
CA GLU A 260 3.80 -2.49 -23.41
C GLU A 260 2.55 -3.33 -23.65
N ILE A 261 2.25 -4.26 -22.73
CA ILE A 261 1.10 -5.16 -22.83
C ILE A 261 0.10 -4.77 -21.74
N SER A 262 -1.15 -4.55 -22.14
CA SER A 262 -2.23 -4.29 -21.20
C SER A 262 -2.51 -5.52 -20.35
N TYR A 263 -2.92 -5.31 -19.11
CA TYR A 263 -3.27 -6.45 -18.25
C TYR A 263 -4.46 -7.24 -18.81
N LYS A 264 -5.37 -6.59 -19.56
CA LYS A 264 -6.52 -7.25 -20.19
C LYS A 264 -6.06 -8.21 -21.28
N ASP A 265 -5.16 -7.78 -22.16
CA ASP A 265 -4.63 -8.62 -23.25
C ASP A 265 -3.88 -9.82 -22.68
N TYR A 266 -3.08 -9.60 -21.63
CA TYR A 266 -2.39 -10.68 -20.94
C TYR A 266 -3.36 -11.73 -20.38
N PHE A 267 -4.45 -11.33 -19.72
CA PHE A 267 -5.42 -12.29 -19.19
C PHE A 267 -6.29 -12.94 -20.27
N ASN A 268 -6.58 -12.24 -21.36
CA ASN A 268 -7.25 -12.80 -22.53
C ASN A 268 -6.39 -13.90 -23.15
N TYR A 269 -5.11 -13.64 -23.38
CA TYR A 269 -4.16 -14.63 -23.88
C TYR A 269 -4.07 -15.85 -22.96
N LEU A 270 -3.96 -15.66 -21.64
CA LEU A 270 -3.96 -16.78 -20.69
C LEU A 270 -5.25 -17.61 -20.77
N LYS A 271 -6.41 -16.96 -20.97
CA LYS A 271 -7.69 -17.64 -21.14
C LYS A 271 -7.73 -18.45 -22.44
N GLU A 272 -7.24 -17.89 -23.54
CA GLU A 272 -7.12 -18.59 -24.84
C GLU A 272 -6.23 -19.84 -24.73
N GLN A 273 -5.16 -19.76 -23.93
CA GLN A 273 -4.28 -20.90 -23.64
C GLN A 273 -4.83 -21.86 -22.58
N ASN A 274 -6.07 -21.68 -22.10
CA ASN A 274 -6.67 -22.47 -21.02
C ASN A 274 -5.84 -22.49 -19.71
N LEU A 275 -5.09 -21.43 -19.43
CA LEU A 275 -4.25 -21.30 -18.25
C LEU A 275 -4.99 -20.64 -17.08
N ASN A 276 -5.04 -21.33 -15.94
CA ASN A 276 -5.58 -20.75 -14.71
C ASN A 276 -4.54 -19.88 -14.00
N TYR A 277 -4.76 -18.57 -14.01
CA TYR A 277 -3.89 -17.58 -13.37
C TYR A 277 -4.26 -17.27 -11.92
N ASN A 278 -5.28 -17.93 -11.35
CA ASN A 278 -5.58 -17.78 -9.93
C ASN A 278 -4.58 -18.58 -9.07
N TYR A 279 -3.41 -18.00 -8.83
CA TYR A 279 -2.35 -18.62 -8.04
C TYR A 279 -2.63 -18.64 -6.54
N LEU A 280 -3.65 -17.93 -6.03
CA LEU A 280 -3.89 -17.81 -4.59
C LEU A 280 -4.23 -19.14 -3.90
N PRO A 281 -5.13 -20.00 -4.42
CA PRO A 281 -5.38 -21.32 -3.84
C PRO A 281 -4.12 -22.18 -3.80
N LEU A 282 -3.37 -22.21 -4.91
CA LEU A 282 -2.12 -22.96 -5.01
C LEU A 282 -1.08 -22.45 -4.01
N ALA A 283 -0.86 -21.13 -3.97
CA ALA A 283 0.05 -20.49 -3.04
C ALA A 283 -0.33 -20.78 -1.57
N LYS A 284 -1.62 -20.78 -1.23
CA LYS A 284 -2.12 -21.18 0.10
C LYS A 284 -1.87 -22.66 0.39
N LYS A 285 -2.07 -23.55 -0.59
CA LYS A 285 -1.79 -24.99 -0.47
C LYS A 285 -0.29 -25.21 -0.20
N VAL A 286 0.56 -24.56 -0.97
CA VAL A 286 2.03 -24.57 -0.80
C VAL A 286 2.43 -24.00 0.57
N GLU A 287 1.86 -22.87 1.00
CA GLU A 287 2.16 -22.29 2.31
C GLU A 287 1.77 -23.21 3.47
N ARG A 288 0.62 -23.89 3.37
CA ARG A 288 0.18 -24.90 4.37
C ARG A 288 1.13 -26.09 4.42
N ALA A 289 1.56 -26.60 3.27
CA ALA A 289 2.56 -27.66 3.19
C ALA A 289 3.89 -27.22 3.80
N ARG A 290 4.39 -26.04 3.43
CA ARG A 290 5.62 -25.43 3.98
C ARG A 290 5.59 -25.25 5.49
N LYS A 291 4.43 -24.96 6.09
CA LYS A 291 4.29 -24.86 7.55
C LYS A 291 4.60 -26.18 8.25
N LYS A 292 4.22 -27.31 7.67
CA LYS A 292 4.49 -28.64 8.24
C LYS A 292 5.98 -28.98 8.22
N VAL A 293 6.70 -28.53 7.18
CA VAL A 293 8.14 -28.77 7.04
C VAL A 293 9.01 -27.60 7.51
N LYS A 294 8.43 -26.62 8.20
CA LYS A 294 9.12 -25.38 8.58
C LYS A 294 10.32 -25.63 9.49
N ILE A 295 10.26 -26.67 10.33
CA ILE A 295 11.36 -27.10 11.19
C ILE A 295 12.54 -27.56 10.32
N TYR A 296 12.29 -28.44 9.36
CA TYR A 296 13.31 -28.91 8.42
C TYR A 296 13.87 -27.78 7.55
N ASN A 297 13.07 -26.78 7.15
CA ASN A 297 13.59 -25.63 6.40
C ASN A 297 14.63 -24.82 7.19
N LYS A 298 14.50 -24.73 8.53
CA LYS A 298 15.53 -24.09 9.35
C LYS A 298 16.80 -24.95 9.31
N THR A 299 16.68 -26.24 9.59
CA THR A 299 17.80 -27.19 9.55
C THR A 299 18.52 -27.20 8.20
N ILE A 300 17.76 -27.25 7.10
CA ILE A 300 18.30 -27.19 5.72
C ILE A 300 19.00 -25.86 5.47
N LYS A 301 18.44 -24.73 5.92
CA LYS A 301 19.05 -23.41 5.74
C LYS A 301 20.33 -23.27 6.56
N ASP A 302 20.32 -23.72 7.81
CA ASP A 302 21.47 -23.70 8.71
C ASP A 302 22.60 -24.60 8.14
N ALA A 303 22.25 -25.78 7.62
CA ALA A 303 23.19 -26.65 6.92
C ALA A 303 23.74 -26.01 5.63
N TRP A 304 22.89 -25.36 4.84
CA TRP A 304 23.31 -24.66 3.63
C TRP A 304 24.21 -23.44 3.91
N GLU A 305 23.95 -22.71 5.00
CA GLU A 305 24.83 -21.63 5.47
C GLU A 305 26.19 -22.18 5.89
N GLN A 306 26.25 -23.32 6.59
CA GLN A 306 27.52 -23.95 6.93
C GLN A 306 28.30 -24.42 5.70
N VAL A 307 27.63 -25.02 4.72
CA VAL A 307 28.26 -25.41 3.44
C VAL A 307 28.80 -24.18 2.72
N SER A 308 28.00 -23.10 2.63
CA SER A 308 28.40 -21.86 1.95
C SER A 308 29.61 -21.20 2.63
N LEU A 309 29.61 -21.12 3.97
CA LEU A 309 30.74 -20.58 4.75
C LEU A 309 32.01 -21.43 4.61
N SER A 310 31.85 -22.75 4.46
CA SER A 310 32.97 -23.66 4.25
C SER A 310 33.54 -23.48 2.83
N TYR A 311 32.68 -23.31 1.83
CA TYR A 311 33.07 -23.06 0.44
C TYR A 311 33.81 -21.71 0.28
N ASP A 312 33.33 -20.65 0.93
CA ASP A 312 34.00 -19.34 0.95
C ASP A 312 35.38 -19.39 1.64
N ARG A 313 35.57 -20.27 2.63
CA ARG A 313 36.88 -20.48 3.29
C ARG A 313 37.87 -21.22 2.39
N VAL A 314 37.42 -22.22 1.65
CA VAL A 314 38.25 -22.98 0.69
C VAL A 314 38.65 -22.08 -0.48
N SER A 315 37.71 -21.32 -1.06
CA SER A 315 38.01 -20.41 -2.18
C SER A 315 38.97 -19.25 -1.85
N ARG A 316 39.18 -18.94 -0.57
CA ARG A 316 40.15 -17.92 -0.11
C ARG A 316 41.54 -18.47 0.20
N HIS A 317 41.71 -19.80 0.20
CA HIS A 317 43.02 -20.45 0.42
C HIS A 317 43.62 -21.04 -0.87
N ASP A 318 42.95 -20.87 -2.01
CA ASP A 318 43.43 -21.26 -3.34
C ASP A 318 43.76 -20.03 -4.25
N ILE A 319 44.26 -18.93 -3.66
CA ILE A 319 44.96 -17.84 -4.38
C ILE A 319 46.31 -17.58 -3.73
#